data_AF-A0A7C5LJZ0-F1
#
_entry.id   AF-A0A7C5LJZ0-F1
#
_cell.length_a   1.000
_cell.length_b   1.000
_cell.length_c   1.000
_cell.angle_alpha   90.00
_cell.angle_beta   90.00
_cell.angle_gamma   90.00
#
_symmetry.space_group_name_H-M   'P 1'
#
loop_
_entity.id
_entity.type
_entity.pdbx_description
1 polymer ?
#
loop_
_entity_poly.entity_id
_entity_poly.type
_entity_poly.pdbx_seq_one_letter_code
_entity_poly.pdbx_strand_id
1 'polypeptide(L)'
;MGSNYKTGARTDYFLKLKNTGSIFSAFQLNEQKQLPPYFAIILKFVVVLMLAVISTKIFISASAFADEITDYQFALNAYDSGDYDTAISRFEKLLTREPPITNTALLVEIHKYLGASYMFKKDKEKARMHFTLLLKLEPNYELDPVLFPVEVLDEFLLVKNEMKEEIKRLEEEKKAKLVELEKKRKELREKWLKVVEWMNNPVYVKETIRKNNLFLAFIPFGVGQFQNEQIVKGWLFFSFETLLLLSTVTTYILTDYYFGRVSNKYDGPYLSMGEKLQHVTTVTFWTFVAVTLGGIIDALVFFRWKKKTYEKIREKDIPEQFRNQKPELPEIDIDEILQEKNVP
;
A
#
# COMPACT_ATOMS: atom_id res chain seq x y z
N MET A 1 -48.84 -3.82 -37.65
CA MET A 1 -48.50 -2.39 -37.49
C MET A 1 -47.92 -2.24 -36.09
N GLY A 2 -46.59 -2.27 -35.95
CA GLY A 2 -45.77 -1.05 -35.79
C GLY A 2 -45.88 -0.56 -34.34
N SER A 3 -44.91 -0.76 -33.47
CA SER A 3 -43.70 0.06 -33.45
C SER A 3 -42.59 -0.57 -32.61
N ASN A 4 -41.41 -0.61 -33.22
CA ASN A 4 -40.12 -0.87 -32.61
C ASN A 4 -39.76 0.17 -31.54
N TYR A 5 -39.24 -0.28 -30.40
CA TYR A 5 -38.30 0.49 -29.58
C TYR A 5 -37.11 -0.41 -29.18
N LYS A 6 -36.13 -0.53 -30.09
CA LYS A 6 -34.69 -0.63 -29.78
C LYS A 6 -34.27 0.77 -29.28
N THR A 7 -33.44 1.02 -28.28
CA THR A 7 -32.16 0.40 -27.90
C THR A 7 -31.75 1.04 -26.56
N GLY A 8 -31.69 0.28 -25.47
CA GLY A 8 -30.95 0.65 -24.28
C GLY A 8 -29.66 -0.16 -24.26
N ALA A 9 -28.52 0.46 -24.57
CA ALA A 9 -27.23 -0.21 -24.57
C ALA A 9 -26.87 -0.68 -23.15
N ARG A 10 -27.21 -1.94 -22.85
CA ARG A 10 -26.66 -2.72 -21.75
C ARG A 10 -25.22 -3.06 -22.11
N THR A 11 -24.28 -2.33 -21.53
CA THR A 11 -22.90 -2.79 -21.46
C THR A 11 -22.69 -3.42 -20.09
N ASP A 12 -22.73 -4.75 -20.07
CA ASP A 12 -22.33 -5.55 -18.92
C ASP A 12 -20.79 -5.54 -18.87
N TYR A 13 -20.22 -5.01 -17.80
CA TYR A 13 -18.78 -5.12 -17.53
C TYR A 13 -18.61 -5.95 -16.27
N PHE A 14 -17.72 -6.94 -16.32
CA PHE A 14 -17.29 -7.71 -15.16
C PHE A 14 -15.95 -7.11 -14.71
N LEU A 15 -15.96 -6.30 -13.66
CA LEU A 15 -14.72 -5.73 -13.10
C LEU A 15 -14.12 -6.66 -12.05
N LYS A 16 -12.90 -7.10 -12.35
CA LYS A 16 -11.95 -7.75 -11.44
C LYS A 16 -11.47 -6.71 -10.42
N LEU A 17 -11.87 -6.84 -9.15
CA LEU A 17 -11.19 -6.12 -8.06
C LEU A 17 -9.80 -6.76 -7.87
N LYS A 18 -8.80 -6.26 -8.59
CA LYS A 18 -7.39 -6.53 -8.29
C LYS A 18 -7.06 -5.81 -6.98
N ASN A 19 -6.92 -6.56 -5.91
CA ASN A 19 -6.32 -6.06 -4.67
C ASN A 19 -4.79 -6.11 -4.84
N THR A 20 -4.22 -5.08 -5.46
CA THR A 20 -2.76 -4.94 -5.59
C THR A 20 -2.21 -4.24 -4.36
N GLY A 21 -1.78 -5.03 -3.39
CA GLY A 21 -0.72 -4.63 -2.47
C GLY A 21 0.59 -4.56 -3.24
N SER A 22 0.84 -3.44 -3.92
CA SER A 22 2.15 -3.05 -4.45
C SER A 22 2.03 -1.60 -4.90
N ILE A 23 2.86 -0.74 -4.29
CA ILE A 23 2.89 0.72 -4.51
C ILE A 23 3.44 1.07 -5.91
N PHE A 24 3.61 0.11 -6.83
CA PHE A 24 4.23 0.32 -8.14
C PHE A 24 3.40 -0.12 -9.36
N SER A 25 2.06 0.01 -9.33
CA SER A 25 1.21 -0.31 -10.50
C SER A 25 0.37 0.87 -11.02
N ALA A 26 0.83 2.10 -10.83
CA ALA A 26 0.23 3.29 -11.43
C ALA A 26 0.88 3.67 -12.77
N PHE A 27 0.98 2.75 -13.75
CA PHE A 27 1.33 3.11 -15.14
C PHE A 27 0.90 2.00 -16.14
N GLN A 28 -0.38 1.61 -16.13
CA GLN A 28 -1.01 0.98 -17.31
C GLN A 28 -1.68 2.08 -18.13
N LEU A 29 -0.88 2.72 -18.98
CA LEU A 29 -1.37 3.60 -20.03
C LEU A 29 -2.04 2.74 -21.10
N ASN A 30 -3.31 3.04 -21.28
CA ASN A 30 -4.21 2.59 -22.34
C ASN A 30 -3.49 2.51 -23.71
N GLU A 31 -3.35 1.29 -24.24
CA GLU A 31 -2.93 1.01 -25.62
C GLU A 31 -3.99 1.51 -26.61
N GLN A 32 -3.96 2.80 -26.93
CA GLN A 32 -4.38 3.32 -28.24
C GLN A 32 -3.74 4.70 -28.44
N LYS A 33 -2.45 4.71 -28.76
CA LYS A 33 -1.78 5.80 -29.49
C LYS A 33 -0.45 5.25 -29.99
N GLN A 34 -0.31 5.14 -31.31
CA GLN A 34 0.94 4.81 -31.98
C GLN A 34 2.04 5.75 -31.48
N LEU A 35 3.02 5.22 -30.75
CA LEU A 35 4.22 5.95 -30.39
C LEU A 35 5.20 5.97 -31.58
N PRO A 36 5.92 7.08 -31.79
CA PRO A 36 6.88 7.21 -32.90
C PRO A 36 8.04 6.20 -32.83
N PRO A 37 8.59 5.76 -33.99
CA PRO A 37 9.56 4.67 -34.08
C PRO A 37 10.90 4.90 -33.34
N TYR A 38 11.22 6.13 -32.97
CA TYR A 38 12.44 6.45 -32.21
C TYR A 38 12.38 6.07 -30.73
N PHE A 39 11.19 5.84 -30.17
CA PHE A 39 11.02 5.50 -28.74
C PHE A 39 11.49 4.08 -28.39
N ALA A 40 11.33 3.13 -29.33
CA ALA A 40 11.76 1.75 -29.15
C ALA A 40 13.29 1.59 -29.15
N ILE A 41 14.02 2.49 -29.82
CA ILE A 41 15.49 2.49 -29.87
C ILE A 41 16.06 2.99 -28.54
N ILE A 42 15.46 4.05 -27.98
CA ILE A 42 15.88 4.63 -26.69
C ILE A 42 15.62 3.63 -25.54
N LEU A 43 14.47 2.94 -25.54
CA LEU A 43 14.15 1.95 -24.51
C LEU A 43 15.10 0.73 -24.53
N LYS A 44 15.50 0.26 -25.72
CA LYS A 44 16.50 -0.80 -25.86
C LYS A 44 17.88 -0.35 -25.35
N PHE A 45 18.28 0.89 -25.63
CA PHE A 45 19.54 1.44 -25.09
C PHE A 45 19.52 1.55 -23.56
N VAL A 46 18.40 1.99 -22.97
CA VAL A 46 18.25 2.11 -21.51
C VAL A 46 18.23 0.75 -20.81
N VAL A 47 17.60 -0.27 -21.40
CA VAL A 47 17.57 -1.63 -20.85
C VAL A 47 18.96 -2.29 -20.94
N VAL A 48 19.70 -2.10 -22.04
CA VAL A 48 21.08 -2.59 -22.17
C VAL A 48 22.02 -1.87 -21.19
N LEU A 49 21.84 -0.56 -20.99
CA LEU A 49 22.61 0.21 -20.00
C LEU A 49 22.30 -0.24 -18.57
N MET A 50 21.04 -0.55 -18.25
CA MET A 50 20.63 -1.11 -16.95
C MET A 50 21.19 -2.51 -16.72
N LEU A 51 21.17 -3.40 -17.72
CA LEU A 51 21.76 -4.74 -17.61
C LEU A 51 23.29 -4.71 -17.50
N ALA A 52 23.96 -3.73 -18.14
CA ALA A 52 25.39 -3.49 -17.98
C ALA A 52 25.75 -3.02 -16.56
N VAL A 53 24.89 -2.22 -15.91
CA VAL A 53 25.08 -1.76 -14.52
C VAL A 53 24.80 -2.86 -13.49
N ILE A 54 23.88 -3.79 -13.79
CA ILE A 54 23.57 -4.93 -12.90
C ILE A 54 24.67 -5.99 -12.95
N SER A 55 25.32 -6.20 -14.11
CA SER A 55 26.43 -7.15 -14.25
C SER A 55 27.75 -6.66 -13.63
N THR A 56 27.97 -5.35 -13.48
CA THR A 56 29.17 -4.83 -12.78
C THR A 56 29.12 -5.03 -11.26
N LYS A 57 27.94 -5.22 -10.65
CA LYS A 57 27.81 -5.32 -9.19
C LYS A 57 28.14 -6.70 -8.60
N ILE A 58 28.15 -7.76 -9.41
CA ILE A 58 28.41 -9.13 -8.92
C ILE A 58 29.92 -9.43 -8.85
N PHE A 59 30.77 -8.66 -9.55
CA PHE A 59 32.23 -8.88 -9.55
C PHE A 59 33.00 -8.17 -8.42
N ILE A 60 32.38 -7.23 -7.70
CA ILE A 60 33.07 -6.39 -6.71
C ILE A 60 33.23 -7.09 -5.34
N SER A 61 32.36 -8.04 -5.00
CA SER A 61 32.42 -8.73 -3.70
C SER A 61 33.51 -9.81 -3.62
N ALA A 62 33.87 -10.45 -4.74
CA ALA A 62 34.86 -11.52 -4.74
C ALA A 62 36.30 -10.99 -4.56
N SER A 63 36.62 -9.80 -5.10
CA SER A 63 37.95 -9.22 -4.95
C SER A 63 38.23 -8.74 -3.52
N ALA A 64 37.22 -8.24 -2.82
CA ALA A 64 37.37 -7.79 -1.43
C ALA A 64 37.64 -8.95 -0.46
N PHE A 65 37.01 -10.12 -0.67
CA PHE A 65 37.20 -11.30 0.17
C PHE A 65 38.56 -11.97 -0.05
N ALA A 66 39.06 -11.99 -1.29
CA ALA A 66 40.40 -12.52 -1.60
C ALA A 66 41.50 -11.68 -0.94
N ASP A 67 41.30 -10.36 -0.87
CA ASP A 67 42.18 -9.41 -0.19
C ASP A 67 42.20 -9.64 1.33
N GLU A 68 41.03 -9.87 1.96
CA GLU A 68 40.92 -10.14 3.42
C GLU A 68 41.70 -11.37 3.86
N ILE A 69 41.55 -12.48 3.14
CA ILE A 69 42.24 -13.74 3.46
C ILE A 69 43.74 -13.59 3.24
N THR A 70 44.14 -12.87 2.20
CA THR A 70 45.57 -12.63 1.90
C THR A 70 46.22 -11.76 2.98
N ASP A 71 45.57 -10.66 3.38
CA ASP A 71 46.05 -9.80 4.46
C ASP A 71 46.11 -10.54 5.81
N TYR A 72 45.12 -11.38 6.10
CA TYR A 72 45.12 -12.24 7.27
C TYR A 72 46.32 -13.21 7.25
N GLN A 73 46.60 -13.84 6.11
CA GLN A 73 47.76 -14.72 5.97
C GLN A 73 49.08 -13.99 6.19
N PHE A 74 49.21 -12.75 5.73
CA PHE A 74 50.41 -11.94 6.02
C PHE A 74 50.56 -11.62 7.51
N ALA A 75 49.45 -11.36 8.22
CA ALA A 75 49.47 -11.16 9.67
C ALA A 75 49.82 -12.45 10.41
N LEU A 76 49.26 -13.58 9.97
CA LEU A 76 49.54 -14.90 10.53
C LEU A 76 50.99 -15.33 10.33
N ASN A 77 51.56 -15.12 9.14
CA ASN A 77 52.98 -15.39 8.87
C ASN A 77 53.90 -14.58 9.79
N ALA A 78 53.55 -13.32 10.08
CA ALA A 78 54.30 -12.51 11.04
C ALA A 78 54.23 -13.10 12.46
N TYR A 79 53.04 -13.54 12.89
CA TYR A 79 52.85 -14.24 14.16
C TYR A 79 53.68 -15.53 14.23
N ASP A 80 53.61 -16.38 13.21
CA ASP A 80 54.33 -17.65 13.15
C ASP A 80 55.86 -17.46 13.14
N SER A 81 56.33 -16.32 12.59
CA SER A 81 57.75 -15.94 12.63
C SER A 81 58.21 -15.36 13.98
N GLY A 82 57.29 -15.14 14.92
CA GLY A 82 57.56 -14.53 16.22
C GLY A 82 57.65 -12.99 16.19
N ASP A 83 57.38 -12.35 15.05
CA ASP A 83 57.30 -10.90 14.92
C ASP A 83 55.90 -10.41 15.36
N TYR A 84 55.68 -10.43 16.67
CA TYR A 84 54.39 -10.09 17.27
C TYR A 84 54.02 -8.61 17.10
N ASP A 85 54.99 -7.69 16.99
CA ASP A 85 54.70 -6.27 16.75
C ASP A 85 54.09 -6.08 15.35
N THR A 86 54.68 -6.71 14.33
CA THR A 86 54.13 -6.70 12.98
C THR A 86 52.79 -7.43 12.89
N ALA A 87 52.66 -8.58 13.57
CA ALA A 87 51.41 -9.34 13.61
C ALA A 87 50.26 -8.48 14.18
N ILE A 88 50.47 -7.84 15.33
CA ILE A 88 49.50 -6.95 15.96
C ILE A 88 49.10 -5.82 15.02
N SER A 89 50.07 -5.10 14.45
CA SER A 89 49.80 -3.99 13.55
C SER A 89 48.96 -4.40 12.34
N ARG A 90 49.24 -5.56 11.75
CA ARG A 90 48.51 -6.08 10.59
C ARG A 90 47.09 -6.55 10.95
N PHE A 91 46.93 -7.28 12.06
CA PHE A 91 45.62 -7.71 12.52
C PHE A 91 44.73 -6.53 12.95
N GLU A 92 45.27 -5.50 13.60
CA GLU A 92 44.52 -4.29 13.94
C GLU A 92 44.11 -3.49 12.71
N LYS A 93 44.99 -3.42 11.70
CA LYS A 93 44.66 -2.83 10.41
C LYS A 93 43.51 -3.58 9.72
N LEU A 94 43.46 -4.91 9.83
CA LEU A 94 42.35 -5.73 9.35
C LEU A 94 41.03 -5.44 10.09
N LEU A 95 41.06 -5.14 11.38
CA LEU A 95 39.86 -4.79 12.14
C LEU A 95 39.33 -3.37 11.84
N THR A 96 40.20 -2.48 11.38
CA THR A 96 39.90 -1.05 11.13
C THR A 96 39.73 -0.70 9.65
N ARG A 97 39.77 -1.70 8.76
CA ARG A 97 39.61 -1.51 7.32
C ARG A 97 38.20 -1.08 6.92
N GLU A 98 38.09 -0.44 5.76
CA GLU A 98 36.83 -0.12 5.10
C GLU A 98 36.78 -0.80 3.72
N PRO A 99 35.74 -1.62 3.41
CA PRO A 99 34.62 -1.99 4.27
C PRO A 99 35.02 -2.96 5.40
N PRO A 100 34.30 -2.97 6.54
CA PRO A 100 34.61 -3.83 7.67
C PRO A 100 34.43 -5.31 7.32
N ILE A 101 35.20 -6.17 7.97
CA ILE A 101 35.08 -7.63 7.83
C ILE A 101 33.70 -8.07 8.31
N THR A 102 32.96 -8.74 7.44
CA THR A 102 31.61 -9.26 7.74
C THR A 102 31.63 -10.74 8.13
N ASN A 103 32.71 -11.45 7.82
CA ASN A 103 32.86 -12.86 8.14
C ASN A 103 33.24 -13.06 9.61
N THR A 104 32.28 -13.54 10.41
CA THR A 104 32.47 -13.83 11.83
C THR A 104 33.60 -14.82 12.10
N ALA A 105 33.77 -15.86 11.29
CA ALA A 105 34.81 -16.87 11.51
C ALA A 105 36.22 -16.26 11.35
N LEU A 106 36.39 -15.34 10.39
CA LEU A 106 37.65 -14.62 10.23
C LEU A 106 37.91 -13.66 11.40
N LEU A 107 36.88 -12.97 11.90
CA LEU A 107 36.99 -12.11 13.08
C LEU A 107 37.40 -12.88 14.35
N VAL A 108 36.86 -14.08 14.54
CA VAL A 108 37.24 -15.00 15.63
C VAL A 108 38.72 -15.33 15.55
N GLU A 109 39.21 -15.71 14.36
CA GLU A 109 40.61 -16.02 14.12
C GLU A 109 41.51 -14.80 14.37
N ILE A 110 41.13 -13.61 13.90
CA ILE A 110 41.89 -12.37 14.12
C ILE A 110 42.01 -12.08 15.63
N HIS A 111 40.91 -12.14 16.38
CA HIS A 111 40.92 -11.89 17.82
C HIS A 111 41.71 -12.95 18.59
N LYS A 112 41.69 -14.21 18.14
CA LYS A 112 42.51 -15.29 18.72
C LYS A 112 43.99 -14.95 18.64
N TYR A 113 44.49 -14.63 17.45
CA TYR A 113 45.90 -14.35 17.24
C TYR A 113 46.32 -12.99 17.80
N LEU A 114 45.45 -11.99 17.83
CA LEU A 114 45.71 -10.74 18.55
C LEU A 114 45.85 -10.95 20.06
N GLY A 115 44.92 -11.72 20.66
CA GLY A 115 44.99 -12.06 22.07
C GLY A 115 46.30 -12.77 22.43
N ALA A 116 46.67 -13.78 21.64
CA ALA A 116 47.94 -14.49 21.81
C ALA A 116 49.17 -13.58 21.60
N SER A 117 49.18 -12.75 20.55
CA SER A 117 50.28 -11.81 20.27
C SER A 117 50.49 -10.83 21.43
N TYR A 118 49.41 -10.29 21.98
CA TYR A 118 49.48 -9.36 23.11
C TYR A 118 49.97 -10.04 24.39
N MET A 119 49.66 -11.32 24.61
CA MET A 119 50.27 -12.11 25.69
C MET A 119 51.79 -12.23 25.53
N PHE A 120 52.30 -12.51 24.32
CA PHE A 120 53.74 -12.55 24.07
C PHE A 120 54.42 -11.18 24.26
N LYS A 121 53.69 -10.09 24.01
CA LYS A 121 54.13 -8.72 24.31
C LYS A 121 53.97 -8.30 25.77
N LYS A 122 53.44 -9.18 26.63
CA LYS A 122 53.13 -8.95 28.06
C LYS A 122 52.10 -7.84 28.31
N ASP A 123 51.28 -7.51 27.31
CA ASP A 123 50.15 -6.59 27.44
C ASP A 123 48.87 -7.38 27.70
N LYS A 124 48.73 -7.82 28.96
CA LYS A 124 47.61 -8.67 29.38
C LYS A 124 46.26 -7.99 29.22
N GLU A 125 46.18 -6.69 29.46
CA GLU A 125 44.93 -5.93 29.36
C GLU A 125 44.36 -6.00 27.93
N LYS A 126 45.21 -5.77 26.92
CA LYS A 126 44.77 -5.89 25.51
C LYS A 126 44.51 -7.33 25.10
N ALA A 127 45.28 -8.29 25.61
CA ALA A 127 45.01 -9.70 25.35
C ALA A 127 43.60 -10.11 25.84
N ARG A 128 43.26 -9.74 27.08
CA ARG A 128 41.95 -10.01 27.69
C ARG A 128 40.82 -9.36 26.92
N MET A 129 41.02 -8.15 26.41
CA MET A 129 40.04 -7.48 25.54
C MET A 129 39.73 -8.31 24.29
N HIS A 130 40.76 -8.81 23.59
CA HIS A 130 40.55 -9.61 22.39
C HIS A 130 39.95 -10.99 22.67
N PHE A 131 40.35 -11.66 23.75
CA PHE A 131 39.68 -12.89 24.19
C PHE A 131 38.22 -12.65 24.55
N THR A 132 37.91 -11.51 25.18
CA THR A 132 36.54 -11.12 25.48
C THR A 132 35.71 -10.91 24.21
N LEU A 133 36.28 -10.24 23.20
CA LEU A 133 35.62 -10.03 21.92
C LEU A 133 35.40 -11.36 21.18
N LEU A 134 36.40 -12.24 21.17
CA LEU A 134 36.29 -13.59 20.62
C LEU A 134 35.12 -14.35 21.26
N LEU A 135 35.04 -14.38 22.60
CA LEU A 135 33.98 -15.09 23.32
C LEU A 135 32.58 -14.46 23.15
N LYS A 136 32.49 -13.17 22.81
CA LYS A 136 31.19 -12.56 22.41
C LYS A 136 30.73 -13.05 21.04
N LEU A 137 31.67 -13.29 20.12
CA LEU A 137 31.38 -13.83 18.79
C LEU A 137 31.05 -15.33 18.89
N GLU A 138 31.92 -16.10 19.53
CA GLU A 138 31.80 -17.54 19.73
C GLU A 138 31.96 -17.93 21.21
N PRO A 139 30.84 -18.01 21.96
CA PRO A 139 30.88 -18.22 23.41
C PRO A 139 31.44 -19.58 23.85
N ASN A 140 31.35 -20.58 22.98
CA ASN A 140 31.82 -21.95 23.25
C ASN A 140 33.23 -22.21 22.70
N TYR A 141 33.96 -21.18 22.26
CA TYR A 141 35.30 -21.33 21.69
C TYR A 141 36.29 -21.92 22.70
N GLU A 142 37.23 -22.70 22.18
CA GLU A 142 38.33 -23.31 22.93
C GLU A 142 39.64 -23.12 22.17
N LEU A 143 40.68 -22.67 22.87
CA LEU A 143 42.02 -22.62 22.30
C LEU A 143 42.61 -24.02 22.27
N ASP A 144 43.23 -24.38 21.14
CA ASP A 144 43.95 -25.64 20.99
C ASP A 144 45.21 -25.66 21.88
N PRO A 145 45.32 -26.57 22.86
CA PRO A 145 46.48 -26.67 23.73
C PRO A 145 47.79 -27.02 23.02
N VAL A 146 47.72 -27.56 21.79
CA VAL A 146 48.90 -27.89 20.98
C VAL A 146 49.47 -26.63 20.31
N LEU A 147 48.61 -25.66 19.98
CA LEU A 147 48.99 -24.46 19.23
C LEU A 147 49.41 -23.28 20.12
N PHE A 148 48.93 -23.24 21.36
CA PHE A 148 49.15 -22.10 22.26
C PHE A 148 49.88 -22.53 23.54
N PRO A 149 50.82 -21.72 24.04
CA PRO A 149 51.52 -22.01 25.28
C PRO A 149 50.58 -21.90 26.48
N VAL A 150 50.95 -22.59 27.57
CA VAL A 150 50.14 -22.67 28.81
C VAL A 150 49.73 -21.30 29.34
N GLU A 151 50.62 -20.29 29.30
CA GLU A 151 50.31 -18.95 29.79
C GLU A 151 49.16 -18.27 29.03
N VAL A 152 49.05 -18.51 27.71
CA VAL A 152 47.96 -17.98 26.89
C VAL A 152 46.66 -18.73 27.20
N LEU A 153 46.74 -20.05 27.35
CA LEU A 153 45.60 -20.89 27.69
C LEU A 153 45.02 -20.51 29.06
N ASP A 154 45.87 -20.35 30.08
CA ASP A 154 45.45 -20.00 31.43
C ASP A 154 44.73 -18.65 31.47
N GLU A 155 45.26 -17.63 30.77
CA GLU A 155 44.63 -16.31 30.70
C GLU A 155 43.30 -16.37 29.94
N PHE A 156 43.23 -17.10 28.83
CA PHE A 156 41.98 -17.30 28.09
C PHE A 156 40.92 -18.01 28.93
N LEU A 157 41.29 -19.06 29.66
CA LEU A 157 40.38 -19.78 30.54
C LEU A 157 39.89 -18.90 31.69
N LEU A 158 40.74 -18.03 32.22
CA LEU A 158 40.36 -17.05 33.23
C LEU A 158 39.31 -16.08 32.68
N VAL A 159 39.54 -15.51 31.49
CA VAL A 159 38.56 -14.63 30.82
C VAL A 159 37.25 -15.38 30.54
N LYS A 160 37.33 -16.62 30.04
CA LYS A 160 36.14 -17.46 29.78
C LYS A 160 35.33 -17.72 31.05
N ASN A 161 36.00 -17.96 32.18
CA ASN A 161 35.34 -18.17 33.46
C ASN A 161 34.69 -16.88 33.99
N GLU A 162 35.33 -15.73 33.84
CA GLU A 162 34.74 -14.41 34.17
C GLU A 162 33.53 -14.09 33.31
N MET A 163 33.57 -14.45 32.03
CA MET A 163 32.47 -14.21 31.09
C MET A 163 31.33 -15.22 31.17
N LYS A 164 31.42 -16.25 32.01
CA LYS A 164 30.47 -17.36 32.03
C LYS A 164 29.01 -16.92 32.14
N GLU A 165 28.72 -15.99 33.05
CA GLU A 165 27.35 -15.47 33.24
C GLU A 165 26.90 -14.57 32.08
N GLU A 166 27.83 -13.79 31.51
CA GLU A 166 27.57 -12.96 30.33
C GLU A 166 27.24 -13.81 29.10
N ILE A 167 28.06 -14.83 28.86
CA ILE A 167 27.89 -15.82 27.79
C ILE A 167 26.53 -16.51 27.91
N LYS A 168 26.20 -16.99 29.11
CA LYS A 168 24.91 -17.62 29.38
C LYS A 168 23.75 -16.70 29.05
N ARG A 169 23.83 -15.42 29.44
CA ARG A 169 22.81 -14.41 29.11
C ARG A 169 22.69 -14.19 27.60
N LEU A 170 23.82 -14.07 26.89
CA LEU A 170 23.82 -13.90 25.43
C LEU A 170 23.22 -15.11 24.70
N GLU A 171 23.49 -16.33 25.18
CA GLU A 171 22.89 -17.54 24.63
C GLU A 171 21.38 -17.62 24.88
N GLU A 172 20.93 -17.27 26.09
CA GLU A 172 19.50 -17.20 26.43
C GLU A 172 18.78 -16.16 25.57
N GLU A 173 19.38 -14.99 25.36
CA GLU A 173 18.84 -13.94 24.49
C GLU A 173 18.76 -14.40 23.02
N LYS A 174 19.82 -15.04 22.50
CA LYS A 174 19.81 -15.62 21.14
C LYS A 174 18.71 -16.67 20.99
N LYS A 175 18.56 -17.57 21.97
CA LYS A 175 17.50 -18.58 21.98
C LYS A 175 16.10 -17.95 22.03
N ALA A 176 15.91 -16.94 22.88
CA ALA A 176 14.63 -16.21 22.97
C ALA A 176 14.26 -15.54 21.64
N LYS A 177 15.24 -14.89 20.98
CA LYS A 177 15.06 -14.28 19.65
C LYS A 177 14.69 -15.32 18.59
N LEU A 178 15.33 -16.49 18.58
CA LEU A 178 15.00 -17.57 17.64
C LEU A 178 13.56 -18.08 17.85
N VAL A 179 13.15 -18.29 19.10
CA VAL A 179 11.78 -18.69 19.43
C VAL A 179 10.76 -17.62 19.01
N GLU A 180 11.07 -16.34 19.20
CA GLU A 180 10.22 -15.24 18.74
C GLU A 180 10.08 -15.20 17.21
N LEU A 181 11.19 -15.39 16.49
CA LEU A 181 11.19 -15.45 15.03
C LEU A 181 10.38 -16.63 14.50
N GLU A 182 10.50 -17.82 15.12
CA GLU A 182 9.67 -18.98 14.79
C GLU A 182 8.19 -18.73 15.02
N LYS A 183 7.84 -18.05 16.12
CA LYS A 183 6.46 -17.66 16.40
C LYS A 183 5.93 -16.70 15.33
N LYS A 184 6.70 -15.67 14.95
CA LYS A 184 6.35 -14.75 13.87
C LYS A 184 6.18 -15.46 12.53
N ARG A 185 7.07 -16.41 12.20
CA ARG A 185 6.95 -17.27 11.00
C ARG A 185 5.62 -18.03 11.00
N LYS A 186 5.27 -18.65 12.13
CA LYS A 186 4.04 -19.42 12.26
C LYS A 186 2.80 -18.53 12.11
N GLU A 187 2.76 -17.38 12.78
CA GLU A 187 1.66 -16.42 12.67
C GLU A 187 1.49 -15.89 11.24
N LEU A 188 2.59 -15.59 10.55
CA LEU A 188 2.54 -15.11 9.17
C LEU A 188 2.04 -16.21 8.23
N ARG A 189 2.50 -17.45 8.43
CA ARG A 189 2.03 -18.63 7.69
C ARG A 189 0.53 -18.89 7.92
N GLU A 190 0.04 -18.78 9.15
CA GLU A 190 -1.39 -18.92 9.46
C GLU A 190 -2.24 -17.82 8.81
N LYS A 191 -1.76 -16.56 8.84
CA LYS A 191 -2.41 -15.44 8.13
C LYS A 191 -2.44 -15.71 6.62
N TRP A 192 -1.34 -16.19 6.07
CA TRP A 192 -1.25 -16.51 4.65
C TRP A 192 -2.21 -17.61 4.24
N LEU A 193 -2.31 -18.70 5.03
CA LEU A 193 -3.27 -19.77 4.80
C LEU A 193 -4.72 -19.27 4.76
N LYS A 194 -5.09 -18.32 5.63
CA LYS A 194 -6.43 -17.70 5.61
C LYS A 194 -6.67 -16.87 4.34
N VAL A 195 -5.64 -16.18 3.84
CA VAL A 195 -5.73 -15.45 2.56
C VAL A 195 -5.91 -16.42 1.40
N VAL A 196 -5.15 -17.52 1.38
CA VAL A 196 -5.27 -18.57 0.36
C VAL A 196 -6.67 -19.20 0.41
N GLU A 197 -7.19 -19.52 1.60
CA GLU A 197 -8.54 -20.06 1.78
C GLU A 197 -9.62 -19.09 1.29
N TRP A 198 -9.49 -17.79 1.61
CA TRP A 198 -10.39 -16.76 1.11
C TRP A 198 -10.31 -16.61 -0.42
N MET A 199 -9.11 -16.69 -1.01
CA MET A 199 -8.92 -16.62 -2.47
C MET A 199 -9.45 -17.87 -3.19
N ASN A 200 -9.42 -19.03 -2.55
CA ASN A 200 -9.98 -20.28 -3.09
C ASN A 200 -11.52 -20.26 -3.16
N ASN A 201 -12.18 -19.36 -2.43
CA ASN A 201 -13.63 -19.16 -2.47
C ASN A 201 -13.99 -17.80 -3.08
N PRO A 202 -13.80 -17.59 -4.40
CA PRO A 202 -14.04 -16.31 -5.03
C PRO A 202 -15.52 -15.92 -4.94
N VAL A 203 -15.78 -14.71 -4.43
CA VAL A 203 -17.11 -14.10 -4.50
C VAL A 203 -17.24 -13.35 -5.82
N TYR A 204 -18.09 -13.86 -6.70
CA TYR A 204 -18.35 -13.22 -7.98
C TYR A 204 -19.39 -12.11 -7.83
N VAL A 205 -19.11 -10.97 -8.43
CA VAL A 205 -19.96 -9.78 -8.38
C VAL A 205 -20.23 -9.31 -9.81
N LYS A 206 -21.49 -9.08 -10.13
CA LYS A 206 -21.92 -8.45 -11.38
C LYS A 206 -21.99 -6.94 -11.17
N GLU A 207 -21.22 -6.19 -11.96
CA GLU A 207 -21.35 -4.73 -12.02
C GLU A 207 -22.37 -4.38 -13.11
N THR A 208 -23.47 -3.74 -12.69
CA THR A 208 -24.44 -3.17 -13.62
C THR A 208 -24.24 -1.67 -13.68
N ILE A 209 -23.89 -1.15 -14.87
CA ILE A 209 -23.74 0.29 -15.11
C ILE A 209 -25.04 0.84 -15.69
N ARG A 210 -25.78 1.64 -14.92
CA ARG A 210 -26.90 2.43 -15.45
C ARG A 210 -26.42 3.85 -15.77
N LYS A 211 -26.73 4.30 -16.98
CA LYS A 211 -26.47 5.68 -17.42
C LYS A 211 -27.65 6.55 -17.04
N ASN A 212 -27.39 7.62 -16.31
CA ASN A 212 -28.41 8.62 -16.03
C ASN A 212 -28.54 9.56 -17.23
N ASN A 213 -29.77 9.95 -17.55
CA ASN A 213 -30.08 10.88 -18.63
C ASN A 213 -30.12 12.32 -18.09
N LEU A 214 -29.28 13.20 -18.63
CA LEU A 214 -29.19 14.60 -18.24
C LEU A 214 -30.52 15.36 -18.42
N PHE A 215 -31.33 14.97 -19.41
CA PHE A 215 -32.62 15.63 -19.68
C PHE A 215 -33.57 15.57 -18.47
N LEU A 216 -33.52 14.50 -17.67
CA LEU A 216 -34.36 14.35 -16.48
C LEU A 216 -34.02 15.37 -15.37
N ALA A 217 -32.81 15.94 -15.36
CA ALA A 217 -32.43 16.98 -14.41
C ALA A 217 -33.10 18.33 -14.69
N PHE A 218 -33.62 18.55 -15.90
CA PHE A 218 -34.36 19.76 -16.27
C PHE A 218 -35.87 19.66 -15.99
N ILE A 219 -36.36 18.49 -15.57
CA ILE A 219 -37.78 18.28 -15.28
C ILE A 219 -38.07 18.79 -13.86
N PRO A 220 -39.11 19.64 -13.67
CA PRO A 220 -39.52 20.12 -12.35
C PRO A 220 -40.02 18.99 -11.43
N PHE A 221 -40.45 19.34 -10.23
CA PHE A 221 -41.02 18.45 -9.22
C PHE A 221 -40.03 17.43 -8.65
N GLY A 222 -38.75 17.81 -8.54
CA GLY A 222 -37.74 16.97 -7.89
C GLY A 222 -37.28 15.74 -8.70
N VAL A 223 -37.66 15.63 -9.98
CA VAL A 223 -37.33 14.46 -10.83
C VAL A 223 -35.81 14.25 -10.95
N GLY A 224 -35.05 15.35 -11.10
CA GLY A 224 -33.60 15.31 -11.12
C GLY A 224 -32.98 14.84 -9.79
N GLN A 225 -33.53 15.28 -8.66
CA GLN A 225 -33.09 14.84 -7.32
C GLN A 225 -33.33 13.34 -7.10
N PHE A 226 -34.47 12.81 -7.56
CA PHE A 226 -34.73 11.36 -7.51
C PHE A 226 -33.75 10.56 -8.37
N GLN A 227 -33.42 11.06 -9.57
CA GLN A 227 -32.38 10.46 -10.41
C GLN A 227 -31.00 10.46 -9.74
N ASN A 228 -30.71 11.49 -8.96
CA ASN A 228 -29.47 11.64 -8.19
C ASN A 228 -29.49 10.94 -6.81
N GLU A 229 -30.52 10.13 -6.52
CA GLU A 229 -30.71 9.40 -5.25
C GLU A 229 -30.90 10.30 -4.01
N GLN A 230 -31.22 11.57 -4.22
CA GLN A 230 -31.47 12.53 -3.15
C GLN A 230 -32.96 12.50 -2.78
N ILE A 231 -33.42 11.38 -2.21
CA ILE A 231 -34.85 11.09 -1.97
C ILE A 231 -35.53 12.18 -1.14
N VAL A 232 -34.88 12.66 -0.07
CA VAL A 232 -35.43 13.70 0.82
C VAL A 232 -35.63 15.01 0.06
N LYS A 233 -34.63 15.44 -0.72
CA LYS A 233 -34.73 16.65 -1.54
C LYS A 233 -35.75 16.49 -2.67
N GLY A 234 -35.82 15.31 -3.29
CA GLY A 234 -36.83 15.01 -4.30
C GLY A 234 -38.24 15.21 -3.78
N TRP A 235 -38.55 14.66 -2.60
CA TRP A 235 -39.85 14.87 -1.96
C TRP A 235 -40.10 16.31 -1.53
N LEU A 236 -39.06 17.02 -1.08
CA LEU A 236 -39.15 18.43 -0.71
C LEU A 236 -39.55 19.28 -1.92
N PHE A 237 -38.79 19.21 -3.01
CA PHE A 237 -39.09 19.95 -4.24
C PHE A 237 -40.44 19.55 -4.83
N PHE A 238 -40.75 18.26 -4.90
CA PHE A 238 -42.05 17.76 -5.36
C PHE A 238 -43.21 18.40 -4.56
N SER A 239 -43.12 18.41 -3.24
CA SER A 239 -44.19 18.91 -2.37
C SER A 239 -44.37 20.42 -2.49
N PHE A 240 -43.28 21.19 -2.42
CA PHE A 240 -43.34 22.65 -2.52
C PHE A 240 -43.81 23.12 -3.89
N GLU A 241 -43.26 22.56 -4.97
CA GLU A 241 -43.64 22.94 -6.34
C GLU A 241 -45.11 22.58 -6.63
N THR A 242 -45.57 21.40 -6.18
CA THR A 242 -46.98 21.01 -6.32
C THR A 242 -47.91 21.95 -5.56
N LEU A 243 -47.58 22.28 -4.31
CA LEU A 243 -48.40 23.16 -3.48
C LEU A 243 -48.47 24.58 -4.06
N LEU A 244 -47.34 25.12 -4.53
CA LEU A 244 -47.28 26.45 -5.14
C LEU A 244 -48.03 26.48 -6.48
N LEU A 245 -47.90 25.43 -7.31
CA LEU A 245 -48.63 25.34 -8.57
C LEU A 245 -50.15 25.29 -8.33
N LEU A 246 -50.60 24.41 -7.44
CA LEU A 246 -52.03 24.30 -7.09
C LEU A 246 -52.57 25.60 -6.52
N SER A 247 -51.79 26.25 -5.65
CA SER A 247 -52.16 27.55 -5.08
C SER A 247 -52.29 28.61 -6.18
N THR A 248 -51.32 28.67 -7.09
CA THR A 248 -51.35 29.61 -8.22
C THR A 248 -52.57 29.40 -9.11
N VAL A 249 -52.87 28.16 -9.50
CA VAL A 249 -54.04 27.83 -10.34
C VAL A 249 -55.34 28.18 -9.61
N THR A 250 -55.45 27.85 -8.33
CA THR A 250 -56.64 28.12 -7.53
C THR A 250 -56.88 29.61 -7.37
N THR A 251 -55.84 30.38 -7.01
CA THR A 251 -55.95 31.83 -6.84
C THR A 251 -56.23 32.52 -8.18
N TYR A 252 -55.69 32.02 -9.30
CA TYR A 252 -56.00 32.53 -10.63
C TYR A 252 -57.49 32.35 -10.98
N ILE A 253 -58.04 31.14 -10.77
CA ILE A 253 -59.47 30.87 -11.01
C ILE A 253 -60.35 31.77 -10.15
N LEU A 254 -60.00 31.97 -8.88
CA LEU A 254 -60.74 32.88 -8.01
C LEU A 254 -60.62 34.33 -8.50
N THR A 255 -59.42 34.77 -8.90
CA THR A 255 -59.19 36.11 -9.44
C THR A 255 -60.10 36.39 -10.63
N ASP A 256 -60.13 35.46 -11.60
CA ASP A 256 -60.98 35.55 -12.79
C ASP A 256 -62.48 35.58 -12.42
N TYR A 257 -62.90 34.73 -11.48
CA TYR A 257 -64.29 34.71 -10.97
C TYR A 257 -64.72 36.05 -10.34
N TYR A 258 -63.86 36.67 -9.52
CA TYR A 258 -64.17 37.94 -8.86
C TYR A 258 -64.18 39.10 -9.85
N PHE A 259 -63.23 39.17 -10.78
CA PHE A 259 -63.21 40.21 -11.80
C PHE A 259 -64.36 40.08 -12.81
N GLY A 260 -64.74 38.85 -13.17
CA GLY A 260 -65.88 38.59 -14.07
C GLY A 260 -67.24 39.05 -13.52
N ARG A 261 -67.35 39.34 -12.21
CA ARG A 261 -68.58 39.85 -11.57
C ARG A 261 -68.62 41.36 -11.39
N VAL A 262 -67.55 42.07 -11.72
CA VAL A 262 -67.53 43.54 -11.67
C VAL A 262 -68.31 44.06 -12.88
N SER A 263 -69.55 44.52 -12.68
CA SER A 263 -70.38 45.08 -13.77
C SER A 263 -70.57 46.59 -13.69
N ASN A 264 -70.45 47.17 -12.49
CA ASN A 264 -70.68 48.60 -12.26
C ASN A 264 -69.67 49.21 -11.28
N LYS A 265 -69.55 50.55 -11.31
CA LYS A 265 -68.58 51.36 -10.54
C LYS A 265 -68.75 51.28 -9.00
N TYR A 266 -69.74 50.54 -8.50
CA TYR A 266 -70.05 50.38 -7.06
C TYR A 266 -69.74 48.98 -6.50
N ASP A 267 -69.14 48.07 -7.27
CA ASP A 267 -68.75 46.71 -6.85
C ASP A 267 -67.43 46.68 -6.04
N GLY A 268 -67.20 47.69 -5.18
CA GLY A 268 -65.96 47.90 -4.43
C GLY A 268 -65.44 46.68 -3.65
N PRO A 269 -66.28 45.88 -2.98
CA PRO A 269 -65.83 44.66 -2.30
C PRO A 269 -65.30 43.58 -3.25
N TYR A 270 -65.92 43.37 -4.42
CA TYR A 270 -65.48 42.38 -5.40
C TYR A 270 -64.19 42.81 -6.10
N LEU A 271 -64.08 44.10 -6.44
CA LEU A 271 -62.88 44.69 -7.04
C LEU A 271 -61.67 44.56 -6.10
N SER A 272 -61.83 44.95 -4.83
CA SER A 272 -60.74 44.87 -3.84
C SER A 272 -60.29 43.45 -3.53
N MET A 273 -61.19 42.46 -3.58
CA MET A 273 -60.84 41.05 -3.40
C MET A 273 -60.11 40.50 -4.63
N GLY A 274 -60.56 40.86 -5.85
CA GLY A 274 -59.91 40.50 -7.10
C GLY A 274 -58.46 41.00 -7.17
N GLU A 275 -58.22 42.27 -6.83
CA GLU A 275 -56.86 42.86 -6.78
C GLU A 275 -55.95 42.13 -5.77
N LYS A 276 -56.46 41.83 -4.58
CA LYS A 276 -55.70 41.04 -3.57
C LYS A 276 -55.34 39.65 -4.08
N LEU A 277 -56.29 38.94 -4.68
CA LEU A 277 -56.06 37.60 -5.24
C LEU A 277 -55.10 37.66 -6.44
N GLN A 278 -55.14 38.70 -7.26
CA GLN A 278 -54.19 38.91 -8.34
C GLN A 278 -52.76 39.09 -7.82
N HIS A 279 -52.57 39.86 -6.75
CA HIS A 279 -51.27 39.99 -6.10
C HIS A 279 -50.78 38.65 -5.54
N VAL A 280 -51.65 37.90 -4.85
CA VAL A 280 -51.32 36.56 -4.32
C VAL A 280 -50.97 35.59 -5.46
N THR A 281 -51.72 35.60 -6.57
CA THR A 281 -51.45 34.78 -7.75
C THR A 281 -50.07 35.11 -8.33
N THR A 282 -49.77 36.41 -8.49
CA THR A 282 -48.49 36.87 -9.04
C THR A 282 -47.31 36.46 -8.15
N VAL A 283 -47.42 36.67 -6.83
CA VAL A 283 -46.37 36.30 -5.87
C VAL A 283 -46.17 34.79 -5.85
N THR A 284 -47.25 34.01 -5.80
CA THR A 284 -47.18 32.54 -5.76
C THR A 284 -46.59 31.97 -7.05
N PHE A 285 -46.95 32.54 -8.21
CA PHE A 285 -46.39 32.16 -9.52
C PHE A 285 -44.88 32.40 -9.58
N TRP A 286 -44.42 33.61 -9.22
CA TRP A 286 -42.99 33.90 -9.25
C TRP A 286 -42.21 33.09 -8.21
N THR A 287 -42.81 32.80 -7.06
CA THR A 287 -42.24 31.90 -6.06
C THR A 287 -42.10 30.47 -6.60
N PHE A 288 -43.13 29.96 -7.29
CA PHE A 288 -43.08 28.67 -7.97
C PHE A 288 -41.92 28.61 -8.97
N VAL A 289 -41.81 29.60 -9.86
CA VAL A 289 -40.73 29.68 -10.85
C VAL A 289 -39.35 29.67 -10.19
N ALA A 290 -39.16 30.46 -9.12
CA ALA A 290 -37.89 30.53 -8.41
C ALA A 290 -37.51 29.18 -7.76
N VAL A 291 -38.46 28.51 -7.12
CA VAL A 291 -38.24 27.19 -6.49
C VAL A 291 -37.90 26.14 -7.55
N THR A 292 -38.65 26.11 -8.66
CA THR A 292 -38.38 25.18 -9.77
C THR A 292 -36.99 25.39 -10.39
N LEU A 293 -36.59 26.64 -10.66
CA LEU A 293 -35.25 26.92 -11.19
C LEU A 293 -34.15 26.52 -10.20
N GLY A 294 -34.36 26.79 -8.91
CA GLY A 294 -33.46 26.34 -7.84
C GLY A 294 -33.33 24.81 -7.79
N GLY A 295 -34.45 24.10 -7.94
CA GLY A 295 -34.49 22.64 -8.03
C GLY A 295 -33.72 22.10 -9.24
N ILE A 296 -33.88 22.70 -10.41
CA ILE A 296 -33.15 22.31 -11.62
C ILE A 296 -31.64 22.52 -11.46
N ILE A 297 -31.23 23.67 -10.92
CA ILE A 297 -29.81 23.97 -10.67
C ILE A 297 -29.23 22.96 -9.68
N ASP A 298 -29.91 22.67 -8.56
CA ASP A 298 -29.47 21.67 -7.59
C ASP A 298 -29.34 20.28 -8.23
N ALA A 299 -30.29 19.87 -9.09
CA ALA A 299 -30.22 18.60 -9.80
C ALA A 299 -29.03 18.51 -10.77
N LEU A 300 -28.69 19.60 -11.44
CA LEU A 300 -27.55 19.66 -12.36
C LEU A 300 -26.20 19.64 -11.61
N VAL A 301 -26.09 20.39 -10.51
CA VAL A 301 -24.88 20.46 -9.68
C VAL A 301 -24.52 19.08 -9.12
N PHE A 302 -25.52 18.32 -8.68
CA PHE A 302 -25.30 16.99 -8.11
C PHE A 302 -25.47 15.84 -9.12
N PHE A 303 -25.44 16.13 -10.43
CA PHE A 303 -25.69 15.14 -11.46
C PHE A 303 -24.61 14.04 -11.51
N ARG A 304 -25.05 12.78 -11.39
CA ARG A 304 -24.17 11.60 -11.50
C ARG A 304 -24.38 10.88 -12.83
N TRP A 305 -23.37 10.88 -13.69
CA TRP A 305 -23.44 10.31 -15.04
C TRP A 305 -23.61 8.79 -15.11
N LYS A 306 -22.97 8.06 -14.18
CA LYS A 306 -22.97 6.59 -14.15
C LYS A 306 -23.28 6.11 -12.74
N LYS A 307 -24.24 5.21 -12.64
CA LYS A 307 -24.50 4.43 -11.43
C LYS A 307 -23.86 3.07 -11.60
N LYS A 308 -23.00 2.70 -10.65
CA LYS A 308 -22.44 1.37 -10.52
C LYS A 308 -23.20 0.65 -9.42
N THR A 309 -23.75 -0.52 -9.72
CA THR A 309 -24.37 -1.38 -8.72
C THR A 309 -23.71 -2.75 -8.79
N TYR A 310 -23.37 -3.27 -7.61
CA TYR A 310 -22.70 -4.54 -7.43
C TYR A 310 -23.72 -5.54 -6.89
N GLU A 311 -23.97 -6.61 -7.62
CA GLU A 311 -24.84 -7.69 -7.19
C GLU A 311 -24.03 -8.98 -7.06
N LYS A 312 -24.11 -9.65 -5.90
CA LYS A 312 -23.48 -10.95 -5.71
C LYS A 312 -24.19 -11.97 -6.59
N ILE A 313 -23.45 -12.62 -7.48
CA ILE A 313 -23.99 -13.68 -8.34
C ILE A 313 -23.63 -15.05 -7.78
N ARG A 314 -24.51 -16.02 -7.99
CA ARG A 314 -24.24 -17.43 -7.67
C ARG A 314 -23.34 -18.01 -8.76
N GLU A 315 -22.59 -19.04 -8.41
CA GLU A 315 -21.60 -19.65 -9.30
C GLU A 315 -22.18 -20.16 -10.63
N LYS A 316 -23.40 -20.70 -10.57
CA LYS A 316 -24.15 -21.16 -11.75
C LYS A 316 -24.50 -20.05 -12.76
N ASP A 317 -24.58 -18.80 -12.28
CA ASP A 317 -25.02 -17.64 -13.06
C ASP A 317 -23.82 -16.89 -13.69
N ILE A 318 -22.59 -17.43 -13.54
CA ILE A 318 -21.36 -16.89 -14.11
C ILE A 318 -21.21 -17.29 -15.59
N PRO A 319 -20.94 -16.33 -16.50
CA PRO A 319 -20.61 -16.63 -17.90
C PRO A 319 -19.38 -17.54 -18.03
N GLU A 320 -19.42 -18.49 -18.96
CA GLU A 320 -18.38 -19.53 -19.11
C GLU A 320 -16.95 -18.98 -19.24
N GLN A 321 -16.79 -17.84 -19.90
CA GLN A 321 -15.51 -17.12 -20.07
C GLN A 321 -14.83 -16.70 -18.74
N PHE A 322 -15.58 -16.62 -17.63
CA PHE A 322 -15.06 -16.26 -16.31
C PHE A 322 -15.03 -17.44 -15.32
N ARG A 323 -15.63 -18.59 -15.68
CA ARG A 323 -15.77 -19.75 -14.78
C ARG A 323 -14.43 -20.42 -14.43
N ASN A 324 -13.42 -20.27 -15.29
CA ASN A 324 -12.11 -20.92 -15.15
C ASN A 324 -10.96 -19.98 -14.75
N GLN A 325 -11.25 -18.71 -14.46
CA GLN A 325 -10.22 -17.76 -14.03
C GLN A 325 -10.02 -17.87 -12.51
N LYS A 326 -9.18 -18.81 -12.06
CA LYS A 326 -8.72 -18.81 -10.67
C LYS A 326 -7.81 -17.59 -10.43
N PRO A 327 -7.94 -16.91 -9.29
CA PRO A 327 -6.99 -15.85 -8.94
C PRO A 327 -5.59 -16.48 -8.80
N GLU A 328 -4.60 -15.91 -9.47
CA GLU A 328 -3.20 -16.29 -9.28
C GLU A 328 -2.81 -15.98 -7.83
N LEU A 329 -2.36 -17.00 -7.12
CA LEU A 329 -1.78 -16.84 -5.78
C LEU A 329 -0.42 -16.19 -5.95
N PRO A 330 -0.14 -15.03 -5.34
CA PRO A 330 1.22 -14.50 -5.35
C PRO A 330 2.11 -15.49 -4.58
N GLU A 331 3.24 -15.84 -5.18
CA GLU A 331 4.28 -16.63 -4.53
C GLU A 331 4.95 -15.72 -3.51
N ILE A 332 4.66 -15.91 -2.23
CA ILE A 332 5.23 -15.11 -1.14
C ILE A 332 6.35 -15.89 -0.49
N ASP A 333 7.56 -15.34 -0.56
CA ASP A 333 8.67 -15.79 0.25
C ASP A 333 8.55 -15.20 1.67
N ILE A 334 8.23 -16.06 2.63
CA ILE A 334 8.12 -15.69 4.04
C ILE A 334 9.49 -15.23 4.58
N ASP A 335 10.58 -15.72 4.02
CA ASP A 335 11.95 -15.38 4.44
C ASP A 335 12.30 -13.95 4.02
N GLU A 336 11.89 -13.53 2.83
CA GLU A 336 12.08 -12.15 2.32
C GLU A 336 11.35 -11.12 3.21
N ILE A 337 10.10 -11.37 3.57
CA ILE A 337 9.30 -10.45 4.41
C ILE A 337 9.90 -10.28 5.81
N LEU A 338 10.48 -11.35 6.36
CA LEU A 338 11.12 -11.31 7.67
C LEU A 338 12.48 -10.61 7.63
N GLN A 339 13.20 -10.69 6.51
CA GLN A 339 14.43 -9.93 6.28
C GLN A 339 14.15 -8.44 6.12
N GLU A 340 13.12 -8.07 5.34
CA GLU A 340 12.75 -6.67 5.07
C GLU A 340 12.31 -5.92 6.34
N LYS A 341 11.69 -6.63 7.30
CA LYS A 341 11.30 -6.07 8.61
C LYS A 341 12.41 -6.05 9.66
N ASN A 342 13.51 -6.75 9.43
CA ASN A 342 14.69 -6.76 10.30
C ASN A 342 15.83 -5.89 9.75
N VAL A 343 15.59 -5.10 8.68
CA VAL A 343 16.51 -4.05 8.29
C VAL A 343 16.39 -2.91 9.32
N PRO A 344 17.49 -2.55 10.02
CA PRO A 344 17.49 -1.47 11.01
C PRO A 344 17.20 -0.09 10.39
#